data_AF-A0A498MHT4-F1
#
_entry.id   AF-A0A498MHT4-F1
#
_cell.length_a   1.000
_cell.length_b   1.000
_cell.length_c   1.000
_cell.angle_alpha   90.00
_cell.angle_beta   90.00
_cell.angle_gamma   90.00
#
_symmetry.space_group_name_H-M   'P 1'
#
loop_
_entity.id
_entity.type
_entity.pdbx_description
1 polymer ?
#
loop_
_entity_poly.entity_id
_entity_poly.type
_entity_poly.pdbx_seq_one_letter_code
_entity_poly.pdbx_strand_id
1 'polypeptide(L)'
;MVERILEQTQAIRHILSDDRRSSLSLTWQDMDVLKAVHEALKPVGDFTDILSGENYVTSSCILPILELCRDNVLAASENDLQLTKSIKTGILTKLEVDYESNSAHKILRKCPFLDPRYRGGYETDDNALAETKAELQAEIVSLEAAGPVAIRVKEGEAQPEPS
;
A
#
# COMPACT_ATOMS: atom_id res chain seq x y z
N MET A 1 9.55 13.72 5.92
CA MET A 1 10.79 14.54 5.87
C MET A 1 10.68 15.66 4.85
N VAL A 2 10.39 15.36 3.57
CA VAL A 2 10.22 16.37 2.51
C VAL A 2 9.16 17.42 2.87
N GLU A 3 7.98 16.99 3.35
CA GLU A 3 6.91 17.86 3.85
C GLU A 3 7.43 18.91 4.86
N ARG A 4 8.17 18.46 5.88
CA ARG A 4 8.77 19.35 6.90
C ARG A 4 9.76 20.35 6.29
N ILE A 5 10.56 19.93 5.30
CA ILE A 5 11.51 20.83 4.61
C ILE A 5 10.75 21.92 3.85
N LEU A 6 9.68 21.54 3.15
CA LEU A 6 8.81 22.48 2.42
C LEU A 6 8.17 23.49 3.38
N GLU A 7 7.61 23.03 4.51
CA GLU A 7 6.99 23.87 5.54
C GLU A 7 8.00 24.83 6.20
N GLN A 8 9.21 24.34 6.49
CA GLN A 8 10.23 25.09 7.24
C GLN A 8 11.21 25.84 6.35
N THR A 9 10.96 25.95 5.04
CA THR A 9 11.92 26.53 4.08
C THR A 9 12.39 27.93 4.48
N GLN A 10 11.50 28.78 4.98
CA GLN A 10 11.87 30.13 5.42
C GLN A 10 12.76 30.12 6.67
N ALA A 11 12.44 29.27 7.65
CA ALA A 11 13.25 29.11 8.86
C ALA A 11 14.65 28.57 8.53
N ILE A 12 14.73 27.58 7.64
CA ILE A 12 16.00 27.02 7.16
C ILE A 12 16.84 28.11 6.47
N ARG A 13 16.23 28.91 5.58
CA ARG A 13 16.93 30.02 4.92
C ARG A 13 17.45 31.07 5.89
N HIS A 14 16.68 31.41 6.94
CA HIS A 14 17.11 32.36 7.96
C HIS A 14 18.37 31.85 8.68
N ILE A 15 18.34 30.62 9.17
CA ILE A 15 19.46 30.01 9.90
C ILE A 15 20.72 29.92 9.02
N LEU A 16 20.56 29.54 7.75
CA LEU A 16 21.69 29.46 6.81
C LEU A 16 22.28 30.84 6.49
N SER A 17 21.47 31.88 6.43
CA SER A 17 21.94 33.26 6.26
C SER A 17 22.71 33.75 7.49
N ASP A 18 22.21 33.48 8.70
CA ASP A 18 22.87 33.86 9.95
C ASP A 18 24.26 33.21 10.11
N ASP A 19 24.39 31.94 9.70
CA ASP A 19 25.65 31.19 9.74
C ASP A 19 26.57 31.45 8.51
N ARG A 20 26.24 32.45 7.66
CA ARG A 20 26.98 32.80 6.43
C ARG A 20 27.09 31.64 5.42
N ARG A 21 26.13 30.71 5.43
CA ARG A 21 26.03 29.55 4.54
C ARG A 21 24.87 29.69 3.56
N SER A 22 24.58 30.92 3.13
CA SER A 22 23.47 31.22 2.21
C SER A 22 23.56 30.47 0.88
N SER A 23 24.77 30.10 0.44
CA SER A 23 25.02 29.26 -0.74
C SER A 23 24.41 27.86 -0.67
N LEU A 24 24.05 27.37 0.52
CA LEU A 24 23.38 26.08 0.73
C LEU A 24 21.84 26.19 0.69
N SER A 25 21.29 27.37 0.44
CA SER A 25 19.85 27.58 0.38
C SER A 25 19.25 26.91 -0.85
N LEU A 26 18.15 26.18 -0.65
CA LEU A 26 17.39 25.57 -1.74
C LEU A 26 16.94 26.63 -2.75
N THR A 27 17.28 26.41 -4.01
CA THR A 27 16.85 27.24 -5.14
C THR A 27 15.38 27.00 -5.45
N TRP A 28 14.80 27.82 -6.31
CA TRP A 28 13.41 27.62 -6.76
C TRP A 28 13.24 26.28 -7.50
N GLN A 29 14.26 25.83 -8.24
CA GLN A 29 14.25 24.55 -8.95
C GLN A 29 14.27 23.37 -7.97
N ASP A 30 15.10 23.46 -6.93
CA ASP A 30 15.14 22.43 -5.87
C ASP A 30 13.77 22.33 -5.17
N MET A 31 13.12 23.47 -4.94
CA MET A 31 11.79 23.53 -4.34
C MET A 31 10.73 22.87 -5.23
N ASP A 32 10.78 23.08 -6.55
CA ASP A 32 9.84 22.45 -7.48
C ASP A 32 10.03 20.93 -7.55
N VAL A 33 11.28 20.45 -7.51
CA VAL A 33 11.58 19.01 -7.40
C VAL A 33 11.04 18.44 -6.09
N LEU A 34 11.28 19.10 -4.96
CA LEU A 34 10.79 18.65 -3.65
C LEU A 34 9.26 18.61 -3.58
N LYS A 35 8.57 19.59 -4.18
CA LYS A 35 7.11 19.58 -4.31
C LYS A 35 6.61 18.41 -5.16
N ALA A 36 7.23 18.18 -6.32
CA ALA A 36 6.86 17.05 -7.17
C ALA A 36 7.02 15.69 -6.46
N VAL A 37 8.13 15.53 -5.73
CA VAL A 37 8.37 14.33 -4.91
C VAL A 37 7.35 14.22 -3.78
N HIS A 38 7.03 15.34 -3.12
CA HIS A 38 6.02 15.37 -2.07
C HIS A 38 4.64 14.98 -2.60
N GLU A 39 4.19 15.57 -3.70
CA GLU A 39 2.90 15.25 -4.33
C GLU A 39 2.78 13.78 -4.74
N ALA A 40 3.87 13.17 -5.23
CA ALA A 40 3.87 11.76 -5.57
C ALA A 40 3.84 10.84 -4.35
N LEU A 41 4.59 11.16 -3.30
CA LEU A 41 4.82 10.25 -2.17
C LEU A 41 3.85 10.46 -1.00
N LYS A 42 3.29 11.67 -0.83
CA LYS A 42 2.39 12.00 0.28
C LYS A 42 1.15 11.09 0.30
N PRO A 43 0.43 10.87 -0.82
CA PRO A 43 -0.71 9.95 -0.83
C PRO A 43 -0.34 8.53 -0.42
N VAL A 44 0.83 8.04 -0.84
CA VAL A 44 1.33 6.71 -0.47
C VAL A 44 1.69 6.64 1.02
N GLY A 45 2.29 7.71 1.57
CA GLY A 45 2.60 7.82 2.98
C GLY A 45 1.33 7.82 3.85
N ASP A 46 0.38 8.70 3.54
CA ASP A 46 -0.89 8.79 4.27
C ASP A 46 -1.68 7.48 4.18
N PHE A 47 -1.68 6.86 3.01
CA PHE A 47 -2.27 5.54 2.81
C PHE A 47 -1.61 4.46 3.67
N THR A 48 -0.28 4.44 3.73
CA THR A 48 0.49 3.49 4.54
C THR A 48 0.24 3.71 6.04
N ASP A 49 0.12 4.95 6.48
CA ASP A 49 -0.19 5.30 7.87
C ASP A 49 -1.59 4.82 8.25
N ILE A 50 -2.58 4.99 7.37
CA ILE A 50 -3.94 4.47 7.57
C ILE A 50 -3.90 2.95 7.69
N LEU A 51 -3.29 2.25 6.73
CA LEU A 51 -3.19 0.79 6.78
C LEU A 51 -2.45 0.30 8.02
N SER A 52 -1.36 0.96 8.41
CA SER A 52 -0.57 0.57 9.58
C SER A 52 -1.29 0.85 10.90
N GLY A 53 -2.26 1.76 10.89
CA GLY A 53 -3.10 2.08 12.05
C GLY A 53 -4.33 1.16 12.21
N GLU A 54 -4.67 0.36 11.21
CA GLU A 54 -5.82 -0.55 11.25
C GLU A 54 -5.50 -1.81 12.07
N ASN A 55 -6.37 -2.15 13.02
CA ASN A 55 -6.22 -3.36 13.84
C ASN A 55 -6.53 -4.65 13.06
N TYR A 56 -7.22 -4.53 11.93
CA TYR A 56 -7.75 -5.66 11.15
C TYR A 56 -7.36 -5.57 9.67
N VAL A 57 -6.07 -5.34 9.39
CA VAL A 57 -5.55 -5.51 8.02
C VAL A 57 -5.51 -7.00 7.69
N THR A 58 -6.34 -7.42 6.76
CA THR A 58 -6.39 -8.79 6.26
C THR A 58 -5.88 -8.86 4.83
N SER A 59 -5.35 -10.02 4.43
CA SER A 59 -4.88 -10.23 3.05
C SER A 59 -5.97 -10.04 1.98
N SER A 60 -7.24 -10.09 2.37
CA SER A 60 -8.40 -9.79 1.52
C SER A 60 -8.49 -8.32 1.09
N CYS A 61 -7.83 -7.40 1.79
CA CYS A 61 -7.82 -5.98 1.42
C CYS A 61 -6.79 -5.66 0.33
N ILE A 62 -5.80 -6.53 0.10
CA ILE A 62 -4.64 -6.24 -0.75
C ILE A 62 -5.05 -5.98 -2.21
N LEU A 63 -5.89 -6.83 -2.82
CA LEU A 63 -6.38 -6.61 -4.18
C LEU A 63 -7.21 -5.32 -4.31
N PRO A 64 -8.23 -5.08 -3.45
CA PRO A 64 -8.95 -3.79 -3.41
C PRO A 64 -8.04 -2.57 -3.31
N ILE A 65 -6.98 -2.68 -2.51
CA ILE A 65 -6.01 -1.60 -2.31
C ILE A 65 -5.18 -1.36 -3.56
N LEU A 66 -4.73 -2.41 -4.24
CA LEU A 66 -3.97 -2.28 -5.48
C LEU A 66 -4.79 -1.60 -6.57
N GLU A 67 -6.08 -1.93 -6.68
CA GLU A 67 -7.02 -1.27 -7.60
C GLU A 67 -7.22 0.21 -7.22
N LEU A 68 -7.44 0.52 -5.94
CA LEU A 68 -7.51 1.90 -5.47
C LEU A 68 -6.24 2.69 -5.78
N CYS A 69 -5.07 2.06 -5.62
CA CYS A 69 -3.79 2.66 -5.97
C CYS A 69 -3.69 2.96 -7.45
N ARG A 70 -4.08 2.02 -8.32
CA ARG A 70 -4.06 2.17 -9.77
C ARG A 70 -4.97 3.30 -10.25
N ASP A 71 -6.19 3.34 -9.74
CA ASP A 71 -7.24 4.19 -10.30
C ASP A 71 -7.31 5.58 -9.66
N ASN A 72 -6.82 5.73 -8.43
CA ASN A 72 -6.95 6.97 -7.67
C ASN A 72 -5.61 7.48 -7.15
N VAL A 73 -4.94 6.73 -6.26
CA VAL A 73 -3.80 7.25 -5.48
C VAL A 73 -2.56 7.52 -6.34
N LEU A 74 -2.23 6.59 -7.24
CA LEU A 74 -1.08 6.63 -8.14
C LEU A 74 -1.48 6.92 -9.59
N ALA A 75 -2.75 7.22 -9.85
CA ALA A 75 -3.19 7.63 -11.17
C ALA A 75 -2.48 8.93 -11.59
N ALA A 76 -1.90 8.92 -12.78
CA ALA A 76 -1.25 10.09 -13.36
C ALA A 76 -2.31 11.11 -13.78
N SER A 77 -2.24 12.32 -13.25
CA SER A 77 -3.10 13.44 -13.63
C SER A 77 -2.47 14.25 -14.76
N GLU A 78 -3.26 14.90 -15.61
CA GLU A 78 -2.72 15.81 -16.63
C GLU A 78 -1.90 16.95 -16.01
N ASN A 79 -2.32 17.44 -14.84
CA ASN A 79 -1.68 18.51 -14.08
C ASN A 79 -0.38 18.09 -13.39
N ASP A 80 -0.08 16.79 -13.33
CA ASP A 80 1.13 16.31 -12.66
C ASP A 80 2.38 16.72 -13.45
N LEU A 81 3.41 17.15 -12.73
CA LEU A 81 4.75 17.32 -13.28
C LEU A 81 5.28 16.00 -13.83
N GLN A 82 6.16 16.06 -14.85
CA GLN A 82 6.75 14.85 -15.45
C GLN A 82 7.46 13.95 -14.42
N LEU A 83 8.11 14.56 -13.43
CA LEU A 83 8.72 13.84 -12.32
C LEU A 83 7.68 13.12 -11.46
N THR A 84 6.58 13.80 -11.08
CA THR A 84 5.46 13.21 -10.32
C THR A 84 4.87 12.01 -11.06
N LYS A 85 4.61 12.14 -12.37
CA LYS A 85 4.14 11.05 -13.23
C LYS A 85 5.11 9.86 -13.21
N SER A 86 6.40 10.14 -13.38
CA SER A 86 7.44 9.11 -13.42
C SER A 86 7.55 8.34 -12.09
N ILE A 87 7.45 9.04 -10.96
CA ILE A 87 7.46 8.42 -9.63
C ILE A 87 6.21 7.57 -9.43
N LYS A 88 5.01 8.11 -9.70
CA LYS A 88 3.74 7.38 -9.56
C LYS A 88 3.73 6.10 -10.39
N THR A 89 4.11 6.18 -11.67
CA THR A 89 4.19 5.02 -12.55
C THR A 89 5.23 4.01 -12.05
N GLY A 90 6.41 4.46 -11.61
CA GLY A 90 7.44 3.57 -11.08
C GLY A 90 6.99 2.80 -9.84
N ILE A 91 6.25 3.44 -8.93
CA ILE A 91 5.66 2.79 -7.76
C ILE A 91 4.61 1.77 -8.20
N LEU A 92 3.69 2.16 -9.09
CA LEU A 92 2.62 1.29 -9.57
C LEU A 92 3.19 0.03 -10.25
N THR A 93 4.15 0.20 -11.16
CA THR A 93 4.82 -0.93 -11.83
C THR A 93 5.49 -1.85 -10.83
N LYS A 94 6.11 -1.31 -9.77
CA LYS A 94 6.74 -2.14 -8.74
C LYS A 94 5.70 -2.95 -7.96
N LEU A 95 4.59 -2.34 -7.58
CA LEU A 95 3.49 -3.02 -6.91
C LEU A 95 2.90 -4.13 -7.78
N GLU A 96 2.65 -3.86 -9.06
CA GLU A 96 2.11 -4.86 -9.98
C GLU A 96 3.06 -6.06 -10.11
N VAL A 97 4.35 -5.83 -10.31
CA VAL A 97 5.35 -6.92 -10.40
C VAL A 97 5.39 -7.78 -9.12
N ASP A 98 5.28 -7.16 -7.94
CA ASP A 98 5.37 -7.88 -6.67
C ASP A 98 4.11 -8.74 -6.39
N TYR A 99 2.92 -8.23 -6.77
CA TYR A 99 1.63 -8.87 -6.48
C TYR A 99 1.02 -9.68 -7.64
N GLU A 100 1.58 -9.58 -8.86
CA GLU A 100 1.22 -10.44 -10.00
C GLU A 100 1.96 -11.79 -10.01
N SER A 101 2.86 -12.03 -9.05
CA SER A 101 3.53 -13.33 -8.93
C SER A 101 2.50 -14.46 -8.76
N ASN A 102 2.60 -15.52 -9.58
CA ASN A 102 1.57 -16.56 -9.73
C ASN A 102 1.13 -17.19 -8.40
N SER A 103 2.07 -17.38 -7.47
CA SER A 103 1.79 -17.94 -6.14
C SER A 103 1.05 -16.97 -5.23
N ALA A 104 1.51 -15.72 -5.11
CA ALA A 104 0.86 -14.72 -4.26
C ALA A 104 -0.52 -14.36 -4.83
N HIS A 105 -0.60 -14.14 -6.14
CA HIS A 105 -1.82 -13.75 -6.82
C HIS A 105 -2.94 -14.80 -6.63
N LYS A 106 -2.62 -16.10 -6.71
CA LYS A 106 -3.60 -17.17 -6.43
C LYS A 106 -4.20 -17.11 -5.03
N ILE A 107 -3.38 -16.86 -4.01
CA ILE A 107 -3.86 -16.73 -2.63
C ILE A 107 -4.68 -15.44 -2.49
N LEU A 108 -4.17 -14.35 -3.05
CA LEU A 108 -4.80 -13.04 -2.97
C LEU A 108 -6.16 -12.99 -3.66
N ARG A 109 -6.41 -13.78 -4.71
CA ARG A 109 -7.75 -13.92 -5.33
C ARG A 109 -8.75 -14.65 -4.43
N LYS A 110 -8.29 -15.63 -3.67
CA LYS A 110 -9.13 -16.39 -2.72
C LYS A 110 -9.53 -15.56 -1.50
N CYS A 111 -8.66 -14.66 -1.03
CA CYS A 111 -8.91 -13.90 0.21
C CYS A 111 -10.16 -12.99 0.15
N PRO A 112 -10.38 -12.12 -0.86
CA PRO A 112 -11.60 -11.32 -0.98
C PRO A 112 -12.86 -12.15 -1.22
N PHE A 113 -12.73 -13.35 -1.78
CA PHE A 113 -13.84 -14.27 -1.96
C PHE A 113 -14.36 -14.82 -0.62
N LEU A 114 -13.44 -15.16 0.28
CA LEU A 114 -13.75 -15.64 1.63
C LEU A 114 -14.12 -14.51 2.60
N ASP A 115 -13.84 -13.26 2.25
CA ASP A 115 -14.15 -12.10 3.07
C ASP A 115 -15.56 -11.56 2.74
N PRO A 116 -16.51 -11.59 3.70
CA PRO A 116 -17.87 -11.09 3.48
C PRO A 116 -17.97 -9.63 3.08
N ARG A 117 -16.94 -8.81 3.37
CA ARG A 117 -16.90 -7.39 2.99
C ARG A 117 -16.81 -7.20 1.48
N TYR A 118 -16.09 -8.09 0.81
CA TYR A 118 -15.76 -7.94 -0.61
C TYR A 118 -16.59 -8.86 -1.51
N ARG A 119 -17.09 -9.99 -0.98
CA ARG A 119 -18.00 -10.92 -1.69
C ARG A 119 -17.50 -11.36 -3.07
N GLY A 120 -16.18 -11.43 -3.24
CA GLY A 120 -15.56 -11.74 -4.54
C GLY A 120 -15.67 -10.66 -5.61
N GLY A 121 -16.10 -9.44 -5.29
CA GLY A 121 -16.36 -8.36 -6.25
C GLY A 121 -15.11 -7.69 -6.85
N TYR A 122 -13.91 -8.20 -6.57
CA TYR A 122 -12.63 -7.64 -7.03
C TYR A 122 -11.94 -8.53 -8.07
N GLU A 123 -12.59 -9.63 -8.47
CA GLU A 123 -12.22 -10.38 -9.67
C GLU A 123 -13.13 -9.89 -10.80
N THR A 124 -12.58 -9.16 -11.76
CA THR A 124 -13.34 -8.59 -12.89
C THR A 124 -13.56 -9.60 -14.03
N ASP A 125 -12.85 -10.73 -14.01
CA ASP A 125 -13.04 -11.83 -14.94
C ASP A 125 -13.93 -12.92 -14.33
N ASP A 126 -15.14 -13.06 -14.89
CA ASP A 126 -16.11 -14.09 -14.50
C ASP A 126 -15.54 -15.51 -14.59
N ASN A 127 -14.63 -15.77 -15.53
CA ASN A 127 -13.99 -17.09 -15.66
C ASN A 127 -13.00 -17.33 -14.52
N ALA A 128 -12.18 -16.34 -14.18
CA ALA A 128 -11.24 -16.43 -13.07
C ALA A 128 -11.96 -16.53 -11.71
N LEU A 129 -13.12 -15.89 -11.57
CA LEU A 129 -13.98 -16.01 -10.40
C LEU A 129 -14.56 -17.44 -10.29
N ALA A 130 -15.03 -18.01 -11.40
CA ALA A 130 -15.52 -19.39 -11.43
C ALA A 130 -14.43 -20.41 -11.13
N GLU A 131 -13.22 -20.21 -11.66
CA GLU A 131 -12.04 -21.04 -11.36
C GLU A 131 -11.69 -20.98 -9.88
N THR A 132 -11.59 -19.77 -9.31
CA THR A 132 -11.28 -19.56 -7.88
C THR A 132 -12.31 -20.24 -6.98
N LYS A 133 -13.60 -20.15 -7.33
CA LYS A 133 -14.67 -20.84 -6.62
C LYS A 133 -14.53 -22.36 -6.70
N ALA A 134 -14.24 -22.91 -7.88
CA ALA A 134 -14.06 -24.35 -8.05
C ALA A 134 -12.85 -24.88 -7.26
N GLU A 135 -11.73 -24.15 -7.26
CA GLU A 135 -10.55 -24.46 -6.45
C GLU A 135 -10.89 -24.48 -4.95
N LEU A 136 -11.58 -23.43 -4.45
CA LEU A 136 -11.99 -23.36 -3.05
C LEU A 136 -12.93 -24.49 -2.65
N GLN A 137 -13.89 -24.84 -3.51
CA GLN A 137 -14.78 -25.97 -3.27
C GLN A 137 -14.02 -27.30 -3.18
N ALA A 138 -13.06 -27.53 -4.09
CA ALA A 138 -12.23 -28.72 -4.07
C ALA A 138 -11.35 -28.79 -2.80
N GLU A 139 -10.78 -27.66 -2.38
CA GLU A 139 -10.00 -27.57 -1.14
C GLU A 139 -10.86 -27.84 0.10
N ILE A 140 -12.08 -27.29 0.18
CA ILE A 140 -13.01 -27.53 1.30
C ILE A 140 -13.37 -29.02 1.39
N VAL A 141 -13.75 -29.66 0.28
CA VAL A 141 -14.08 -31.10 0.24
C VAL A 141 -12.89 -31.96 0.66
N SER A 142 -11.68 -31.59 0.22
CA SER A 142 -10.44 -32.26 0.61
C SER A 142 -10.16 -32.14 2.11
N LEU A 143 -10.38 -30.95 2.70
CA LEU A 143 -10.21 -30.70 4.13
C LEU A 143 -11.25 -31.45 4.97
N GLU A 144 -12.50 -31.52 4.52
CA GLU A 144 -13.55 -32.32 5.18
C GLU A 144 -13.20 -33.81 5.17
N ALA A 145 -12.65 -34.32 4.07
CA ALA A 145 -12.19 -35.71 3.97
C ALA A 145 -10.95 -36.02 4.84
N ALA A 146 -10.12 -35.01 5.12
CA ALA A 146 -8.92 -35.15 5.95
C ALA A 146 -9.20 -35.17 7.47
N GLY A 147 -10.43 -34.85 7.90
CA GLY A 147 -10.81 -34.72 9.31
C GLY A 147 -10.36 -33.40 9.97
N PRO A 148 -10.80 -33.12 11.22
CA PRO A 148 -10.56 -31.82 11.84
C PRO A 148 -9.07 -31.54 12.08
N VAL A 149 -8.54 -30.53 11.39
CA VAL A 149 -7.22 -29.96 11.65
C VAL A 149 -7.31 -29.06 12.89
N ALA A 150 -6.54 -29.37 13.93
CA ALA A 150 -6.49 -28.53 15.12
C ALA A 150 -5.86 -27.16 14.79
N ILE A 151 -6.69 -26.13 14.65
CA ILE A 151 -6.23 -24.73 14.55
C ILE A 151 -5.63 -24.36 15.91
N ARG A 152 -4.31 -24.40 16.03
CA ARG A 152 -3.60 -23.86 17.19
C ARG A 152 -3.69 -22.34 17.17
N VAL A 153 -4.75 -21.79 17.77
CA VAL A 153 -4.72 -20.41 18.25
C VAL A 153 -3.72 -20.41 19.41
N LYS A 154 -2.52 -19.84 19.20
CA LYS A 154 -1.64 -19.51 20.33
C LYS A 154 -2.34 -18.40 21.10
N GLU A 155 -3.01 -18.75 22.18
CA GLU A 155 -3.40 -17.79 23.21
C GLU A 155 -2.13 -17.04 23.64
N GLY A 156 -2.18 -15.70 23.57
CA GLY A 156 -1.06 -14.85 23.93
C GLY A 156 -0.62 -15.12 25.36
N GLU A 157 0.67 -15.36 25.55
CA GLU A 157 1.29 -15.43 26.89
C GLU A 157 0.99 -14.11 27.62
N ALA A 158 0.20 -14.19 28.69
CA ALA A 158 -0.01 -13.08 29.59
C ALA A 158 1.34 -12.66 30.19
N GLN A 159 1.72 -11.39 29.97
CA GLN A 159 2.89 -10.79 30.63
C GLN A 159 2.67 -10.80 32.16
N PRO A 160 3.65 -11.22 32.98
CA PRO A 160 3.55 -11.11 34.42
C PRO A 160 3.66 -9.64 34.86
N GLU A 161 2.82 -9.24 35.82
CA GLU A 161 2.81 -7.89 36.40
C GLU A 161 4.16 -7.53 37.06
N PRO A 162 4.58 -6.25 36.99
CA PRO A 162 5.81 -5.79 37.63
C PRO A 162 5.63 -5.70 39.15
N SER A 163 6.62 -6.23 39.87
CA SER A 163 6.78 -6.09 41.34
C SER A 163 7.33 -4.73 41.75
#